data_AF-A0AAN8JSE9-F1
#
_entry.id   AF-A0AAN8JSE9-F1
#
_cell.length_a   1.000
_cell.length_b   1.000
_cell.length_c   1.000
_cell.angle_alpha   90.00
_cell.angle_beta   90.00
_cell.angle_gamma   90.00
#
_symmetry.space_group_name_H-M   'P 1'
#
loop_
_entity.id
_entity.type
_entity.pdbx_description
1 polymer ?
#
loop_
_entity_poly.entity_id
_entity_poly.type
_entity_poly.pdbx_seq_one_letter_code
_entity_poly.pdbx_strand_id
1 'polypeptide(L)'
;MFFNILHLGIILDTVNMECRLPIDKLEQIKEFISQFLHKKCLTKREALQLLGHFNFAARVILPGRAFTSFLIGTTTKVSKLHHHIRLNHEAREDLLMWYKFLCNWNRVSMFHNKTLISSADIELFTNASSNFGFGGYFQGEWFSASWPYDINLFKSNKIVSMTFRELYPIVVASVIWGNRWKGLKILFNCDNMAVVNILNKGRSSDPASSKLMRTLAFTAAQNSFMIYSRFVPGNSNVIADALSRFQLQRFHRAAPQAQEQSVVVPHMSSIVWQN
;
A
#
# COMPACT_ATOMS: atom_id res chain seq x y z
N MET A 1 -28.60 -22.51 8.71
CA MET A 1 -27.87 -22.34 9.98
C MET A 1 -26.82 -21.26 9.76
N PHE A 2 -27.03 -20.08 10.35
CA PHE A 2 -26.19 -18.91 10.15
C PHE A 2 -25.28 -18.78 11.36
N PHE A 3 -23.96 -18.87 11.20
CA PHE A 3 -23.03 -18.77 12.33
C PHE A 3 -21.89 -17.81 12.02
N ASN A 4 -21.84 -16.72 12.80
CA ASN A 4 -20.59 -16.06 13.13
C ASN A 4 -19.86 -16.96 14.12
N ILE A 5 -18.74 -17.54 13.71
CA ILE A 5 -17.96 -18.46 14.55
C ILE A 5 -16.76 -17.70 15.11
N LEU A 6 -16.61 -17.67 16.43
CA LEU A 6 -15.37 -17.21 17.05
C LEU A 6 -14.35 -18.35 17.03
N HIS A 7 -13.30 -18.21 16.22
CA HIS A 7 -12.24 -19.21 16.12
C HIS A 7 -10.86 -18.55 16.28
N LEU A 8 -10.04 -19.05 17.22
CA LEU A 8 -8.72 -18.49 17.56
C LEU A 8 -8.76 -16.97 17.81
N GLY A 9 -9.87 -16.48 18.36
CA GLY A 9 -10.11 -15.06 18.65
C GLY A 9 -10.52 -14.19 17.45
N ILE A 10 -10.77 -14.76 16.27
CA ILE A 10 -11.25 -14.07 15.06
C ILE A 10 -12.70 -14.48 14.80
N ILE A 11 -13.54 -13.53 14.38
CA ILE A 11 -14.91 -13.82 13.95
C ILE A 11 -14.88 -14.23 12.48
N LEU A 12 -15.38 -15.43 12.20
CA LEU A 12 -15.62 -15.94 10.85
C LEU A 12 -17.10 -15.75 10.50
N ASP A 13 -17.38 -14.86 9.56
CA ASP A 13 -18.71 -14.62 9.01
C ASP A 13 -18.90 -15.49 7.77
N THR A 14 -19.56 -16.63 7.94
CA THR A 14 -19.81 -17.61 6.87
C THR A 14 -20.85 -17.14 5.84
N VAL A 15 -21.58 -16.05 6.11
CA VAL A 15 -22.57 -15.48 5.19
C VAL A 15 -21.88 -14.54 4.21
N ASN A 16 -21.12 -13.59 4.75
CA ASN A 16 -20.37 -12.63 3.95
C ASN A 16 -19.04 -13.20 3.44
N MET A 17 -18.67 -14.39 3.92
CA MET A 17 -17.40 -15.04 3.66
C MET A 17 -16.21 -14.17 4.07
N GLU A 18 -16.25 -13.65 5.30
CA GLU A 18 -15.28 -12.67 5.82
C GLU A 18 -14.70 -13.06 7.19
N CYS A 19 -13.45 -12.68 7.43
CA CYS A 19 -12.78 -12.72 8.72
C CYS A 19 -12.69 -11.31 9.30
N ARG A 20 -13.07 -11.13 10.57
CA ARG A 20 -12.97 -9.84 11.28
C ARG A 20 -12.47 -9.98 12.71
N LEU A 21 -11.91 -8.91 13.25
CA LEU A 21 -11.61 -8.83 14.68
C LEU A 21 -12.90 -8.66 15.48
N PRO A 22 -13.00 -9.27 16.68
CA PRO A 22 -14.01 -8.88 17.66
C PRO A 22 -13.90 -7.39 18.01
N ILE A 23 -15.05 -6.72 18.16
CA ILE A 23 -15.14 -5.27 18.36
C ILE A 23 -14.45 -4.84 19.65
N ASP A 24 -14.64 -5.61 20.73
CA ASP A 24 -13.98 -5.42 22.02
C ASP A 24 -12.46 -5.41 21.90
N LYS A 25 -11.90 -6.37 21.15
CA LYS A 25 -10.44 -6.43 20.89
C LYS A 25 -9.98 -5.28 20.01
N LEU A 26 -10.78 -4.87 19.06
CA LEU A 26 -10.45 -3.77 18.17
C LEU A 26 -10.36 -2.44 18.93
N GLU A 27 -11.34 -2.15 19.77
CA GLU A 27 -11.32 -0.95 20.62
C GLU A 27 -10.18 -0.99 21.63
N GLN A 28 -9.93 -2.14 22.27
CA GLN A 28 -8.78 -2.32 23.16
C GLN A 28 -7.45 -1.98 22.48
N ILE A 29 -7.23 -2.45 21.24
CA ILE A 29 -5.99 -2.17 20.51
C ILE A 29 -5.93 -0.69 20.13
N LYS A 30 -7.02 -0.08 19.67
CA LYS A 30 -7.07 1.35 19.33
C LYS A 30 -6.75 2.22 20.53
N GLU A 31 -7.38 1.96 21.67
CA GLU A 31 -7.13 2.65 22.92
C GLU A 31 -5.66 2.52 23.31
N PHE A 32 -5.11 1.31 23.25
CA PHE A 32 -3.70 1.06 23.60
C PHE A 32 -2.74 1.82 22.68
N ILE A 33 -2.98 1.85 21.36
CA ILE A 33 -2.16 2.65 20.43
C ILE A 33 -2.26 4.15 20.77
N SER A 34 -3.47 4.65 21.03
CA SER A 34 -3.72 6.08 21.24
C SER A 34 -2.91 6.66 22.41
N GLN A 35 -2.69 5.85 23.46
CA GLN A 35 -1.85 6.21 24.61
C GLN A 35 -0.39 6.50 24.25
N PHE A 36 0.11 5.99 23.12
CA PHE A 36 1.51 6.17 22.70
C PHE A 36 1.70 7.15 21.55
N LEU A 37 0.62 7.54 20.85
CA LEU A 37 0.71 8.48 19.72
C LEU A 37 1.31 9.83 20.15
N HIS A 38 0.97 10.31 21.35
CA HIS A 38 1.47 11.57 21.90
C HIS A 38 2.71 11.42 22.80
N LYS A 39 3.11 10.19 23.13
CA LYS A 39 4.27 9.95 24.01
C LYS A 39 5.58 10.06 23.25
N LYS A 40 6.64 10.47 23.97
CA LYS A 40 8.01 10.52 23.43
C LYS A 40 8.69 9.15 23.46
N CYS A 41 8.36 8.33 24.44
CA CYS A 41 8.96 7.03 24.68
C CYS A 41 7.91 6.02 25.15
N LEU A 42 8.26 4.74 25.04
CA LEU A 42 7.56 3.61 25.66
C LEU A 42 8.59 2.60 26.18
N THR A 43 8.22 1.77 27.13
CA THR A 43 9.08 0.69 27.64
C THR A 43 9.15 -0.47 26.65
N LYS A 44 10.22 -1.27 26.72
CA LYS A 44 10.32 -2.51 25.93
C LYS A 44 9.11 -3.43 26.16
N ARG A 45 8.58 -3.51 27.38
CA ARG A 45 7.37 -4.28 27.69
C ARG A 45 6.15 -3.78 26.90
N GLU A 46 5.89 -2.48 26.91
CA GLU A 46 4.78 -1.88 26.15
C GLU A 46 4.97 -2.07 24.64
N ALA A 47 6.20 -1.97 24.14
CA ALA A 47 6.52 -2.23 22.74
C ALA A 47 6.17 -3.67 22.32
N LEU A 48 6.52 -4.64 23.15
CA LEU A 48 6.23 -6.05 22.91
C LEU A 48 4.72 -6.34 23.00
N GLN A 49 4.00 -5.65 23.88
CA GLN A 49 2.54 -5.71 23.94
C GLN A 49 1.90 -5.18 22.64
N LEU A 50 2.33 -4.00 22.16
CA LEU A 50 1.90 -3.47 20.86
C LEU A 50 2.17 -4.46 19.73
N LEU A 51 3.36 -5.03 19.68
CA LEU A 51 3.72 -6.04 18.67
C LEU A 51 2.85 -7.30 18.78
N GLY A 52 2.49 -7.74 19.98
CA GLY A 52 1.55 -8.83 20.19
C GLY A 52 0.16 -8.53 19.60
N HIS A 53 -0.36 -7.33 19.87
CA HIS A 53 -1.63 -6.86 19.30
C HIS A 53 -1.56 -6.76 17.78
N PHE A 54 -0.47 -6.22 17.23
CA PHE A 54 -0.27 -6.08 15.78
C PHE A 54 -0.14 -7.44 15.10
N ASN A 55 0.57 -8.39 15.68
CA ASN A 55 0.68 -9.75 15.15
C ASN A 55 -0.67 -10.47 15.15
N PHE A 56 -1.49 -10.25 16.18
CA PHE A 56 -2.85 -10.76 16.22
C PHE A 56 -3.72 -10.13 15.13
N ALA A 57 -3.72 -8.79 15.04
CA ALA A 57 -4.48 -8.03 14.06
C ALA A 57 -4.04 -8.33 12.60
N ALA A 58 -2.75 -8.58 12.38
CA ALA A 58 -2.15 -8.97 11.10
C ALA A 58 -2.63 -10.31 10.53
N ARG A 59 -3.40 -11.10 11.29
CA ARG A 59 -4.07 -12.30 10.79
C ARG A 59 -5.22 -11.95 9.85
N VAL A 60 -5.81 -10.78 10.06
CA VAL A 60 -6.85 -10.23 9.19
C VAL A 60 -6.29 -9.03 8.40
N ILE A 61 -5.62 -8.05 9.02
CA ILE A 61 -5.01 -6.91 8.31
C ILE A 61 -3.68 -7.33 7.67
N LEU A 62 -3.73 -8.04 6.54
CA LEU A 62 -2.52 -8.58 5.90
C LEU A 62 -1.48 -7.50 5.55
N PRO A 63 -1.84 -6.33 4.98
CA PRO A 63 -0.87 -5.27 4.71
C PRO A 63 -0.20 -4.70 5.97
N GLY A 64 -0.84 -4.82 7.13
CA GLY A 64 -0.33 -4.36 8.44
C GLY A 64 1.03 -4.95 8.82
N ARG A 65 1.33 -6.17 8.38
CA ARG A 65 2.58 -6.87 8.71
C ARG A 65 3.84 -6.10 8.32
N ALA A 66 3.78 -5.33 7.24
CA ALA A 66 4.92 -4.55 6.79
C ALA A 66 5.33 -3.47 7.81
N PHE A 67 4.39 -3.01 8.64
CA PHE A 67 4.52 -1.90 9.58
C PHE A 67 4.74 -2.36 11.03
N THR A 68 5.30 -3.56 11.23
CA THR A 68 5.75 -4.04 12.55
C THR A 68 7.27 -4.09 12.66
N SER A 69 7.97 -4.11 11.52
CA SER A 69 9.42 -4.32 11.45
C SER A 69 10.21 -3.25 12.19
N PHE A 70 9.75 -1.99 12.16
CA PHE A 70 10.44 -0.90 12.85
C PHE A 70 10.42 -1.07 14.38
N LEU A 71 9.23 -1.35 14.94
CA LEU A 71 9.08 -1.60 16.37
C LEU A 71 9.90 -2.82 16.80
N ILE A 72 9.86 -3.92 16.04
CA ILE A 72 10.69 -5.10 16.29
C ILE A 72 12.17 -4.71 16.37
N GLY A 73 12.69 -4.04 15.32
CA GLY A 73 14.09 -3.63 15.26
C GLY A 73 14.51 -2.63 16.35
N THR A 74 13.56 -1.95 16.99
CA THR A 74 13.85 -1.05 18.10
C THR A 74 13.84 -1.79 19.44
N THR A 75 12.95 -2.78 19.61
CA THR A 75 12.92 -3.61 20.82
C THR A 75 14.16 -4.48 21.02
N THR A 76 14.84 -4.86 19.93
CA THR A 76 16.08 -5.65 19.98
C THR A 76 17.29 -4.84 20.44
N LYS A 77 17.24 -3.50 20.37
CA LYS A 77 18.34 -2.61 20.78
C LYS A 77 18.44 -2.40 22.29
N VAL A 78 17.43 -2.81 23.05
CA VAL A 78 17.38 -2.63 24.51
C VAL A 78 17.28 -3.98 25.21
N SER A 79 18.00 -4.17 26.30
CA SER A 79 18.08 -5.48 26.96
C SER A 79 16.86 -5.79 27.84
N LYS A 80 16.59 -4.96 28.86
CA LYS A 80 15.58 -5.26 29.90
C LYS A 80 14.19 -4.73 29.55
N LEU A 81 13.15 -5.34 30.12
CA LEU A 81 11.74 -5.00 29.85
C LEU A 81 11.33 -3.58 30.26
N HIS A 82 11.94 -3.02 31.30
CA HIS A 82 11.66 -1.66 31.78
C HIS A 82 12.51 -0.58 31.09
N HIS A 83 13.41 -0.95 30.17
CA HIS A 83 14.17 0.03 29.43
C HIS A 83 13.25 0.83 28.49
N HIS A 84 13.51 2.14 28.40
CA HIS A 84 12.76 3.04 27.55
C HIS A 84 13.29 3.02 26.12
N ILE A 85 12.37 3.06 25.18
CA ILE A 85 12.57 3.13 23.73
C ILE A 85 11.98 4.46 23.27
N ARG A 86 12.79 5.26 22.57
CA ARG A 86 12.30 6.51 21.97
C ARG A 86 11.47 6.21 20.73
N LEU A 87 10.26 6.77 20.68
CA LEU A 87 9.43 6.79 19.48
C LEU A 87 9.98 7.88 18.56
N ASN A 88 10.63 7.47 17.47
CA ASN A 88 11.02 8.40 16.41
C ASN A 88 9.84 8.64 15.45
N HIS A 89 10.09 9.39 14.38
CA HIS A 89 9.08 9.69 13.37
C HIS A 89 8.48 8.42 12.74
N GLU A 90 9.30 7.52 12.21
CA GLU A 90 8.85 6.27 11.57
C GLU A 90 8.05 5.37 12.52
N ALA A 91 8.43 5.27 13.79
CA ALA A 91 7.66 4.53 14.78
C ALA A 91 6.24 5.09 14.93
N ARG A 92 6.10 6.41 14.96
CA ARG A 92 4.80 7.08 15.05
C ARG A 92 3.98 6.87 13.78
N GLU A 93 4.61 6.97 12.61
CA GLU A 93 3.96 6.68 11.34
C GLU A 93 3.38 5.27 11.31
N ASP A 94 4.15 4.27 11.76
CA ASP A 94 3.68 2.88 11.82
C ASP A 94 2.52 2.72 12.82
N LEU A 95 2.58 3.37 14.00
CA LEU A 95 1.47 3.38 14.95
C LEU A 95 0.21 4.04 14.39
N LEU A 96 0.34 5.18 13.70
CA LEU A 96 -0.77 5.88 13.06
C LEU A 96 -1.37 5.07 11.92
N MET A 97 -0.52 4.37 11.17
CA MET A 97 -0.92 3.46 10.12
C MET A 97 -1.75 2.31 10.73
N TRP A 98 -1.29 1.70 11.83
CA TRP A 98 -2.06 0.67 12.54
C TRP A 98 -3.39 1.18 13.07
N TYR A 99 -3.39 2.39 13.66
CA TYR A 99 -4.62 3.03 14.11
C TYR A 99 -5.60 3.26 12.95
N LYS A 100 -5.12 3.80 11.83
CA LYS A 100 -5.94 4.01 10.61
C LYS A 100 -6.47 2.70 10.05
N PHE A 101 -5.70 1.61 10.06
CA PHE A 101 -6.22 0.29 9.71
C PHE A 101 -7.35 -0.13 10.64
N LEU A 102 -7.16 -0.07 11.94
CA LEU A 102 -8.19 -0.50 12.89
C LEU A 102 -9.46 0.37 12.83
N CYS A 103 -9.35 1.65 12.49
CA CYS A 103 -10.52 2.52 12.33
C CYS A 103 -11.30 2.26 11.05
N ASN A 104 -10.62 1.99 9.93
CA ASN A 104 -11.23 1.97 8.60
C ASN A 104 -11.39 0.58 8.01
N TRP A 105 -10.68 -0.40 8.55
CA TRP A 105 -10.57 -1.73 8.01
C TRP A 105 -10.98 -2.77 9.04
N ASN A 106 -12.02 -3.53 8.73
CA ASN A 106 -12.55 -4.51 9.66
C ASN A 106 -12.71 -5.92 9.08
N ARG A 107 -12.40 -6.16 7.79
CA ARG A 107 -12.81 -7.41 7.13
C ARG A 107 -11.84 -7.84 6.04
N VAL A 108 -11.40 -9.09 6.10
CA VAL A 108 -10.72 -9.80 4.99
C VAL A 108 -11.71 -10.80 4.40
N SER A 109 -11.80 -10.91 3.07
CA SER A 109 -12.51 -12.05 2.46
C SER A 109 -11.81 -13.37 2.81
N MET A 110 -12.55 -14.34 3.34
CA MET A 110 -12.08 -15.71 3.59
C MET A 110 -11.54 -16.38 2.32
N PHE A 111 -12.06 -15.98 1.16
CA PHE A 111 -11.67 -16.50 -0.14
C PHE A 111 -11.14 -15.36 -1.01
N HIS A 112 -9.91 -14.93 -0.72
CA HIS A 112 -9.16 -14.21 -1.75
C HIS A 112 -8.96 -15.17 -2.93
N ASN A 113 -9.14 -14.67 -4.16
CA ASN A 113 -8.86 -15.45 -5.35
C ASN A 113 -7.42 -16.00 -5.21
N LYS A 114 -7.28 -17.33 -5.22
CA LYS A 114 -5.96 -17.94 -4.99
C LYS A 114 -5.02 -17.60 -6.14
N THR A 115 -5.59 -17.39 -7.32
CA THR A 115 -4.88 -17.12 -8.56
C THR A 115 -4.28 -15.72 -8.54
N LEU A 116 -2.98 -15.69 -8.76
CA LEU A 116 -2.23 -14.48 -9.05
C LEU A 116 -2.45 -14.12 -10.52
N ILE A 117 -3.05 -12.97 -10.79
CA ILE A 117 -3.43 -12.52 -12.14
C ILE A 117 -2.42 -11.47 -12.60
N SER A 118 -1.96 -11.54 -13.85
CA SER A 118 -1.06 -10.50 -14.36
C SER A 118 -1.81 -9.18 -14.51
N SER A 119 -1.15 -8.06 -14.22
CA SER A 119 -1.73 -6.74 -14.49
C SER A 119 -2.14 -6.61 -15.97
N ALA A 120 -1.41 -7.23 -16.89
CA ALA A 120 -1.75 -7.26 -18.31
C ALA A 120 -3.08 -8.00 -18.61
N ASP A 121 -3.40 -9.06 -17.87
CA ASP A 121 -4.62 -9.85 -18.08
C ASP A 121 -5.89 -9.08 -17.70
N ILE A 122 -5.76 -8.06 -16.84
CA ILE A 122 -6.83 -7.13 -16.47
C ILE A 122 -6.69 -5.78 -17.18
N GLU A 123 -5.85 -5.72 -18.22
CA GLU A 123 -5.54 -4.52 -19.00
C GLU A 123 -5.06 -3.35 -18.12
N LEU A 124 -4.34 -3.63 -17.04
CA LEU A 124 -3.74 -2.66 -16.14
C LEU A 124 -2.28 -2.41 -16.47
N PHE A 125 -2.02 -1.17 -16.90
CA PHE A 125 -0.74 -0.73 -17.40
C PHE A 125 -0.36 0.59 -16.73
N THR A 126 0.86 0.69 -16.19
CA THR A 126 1.37 1.92 -15.57
C THR A 126 2.79 2.16 -16.03
N ASN A 127 3.17 3.42 -16.25
CA ASN A 127 4.53 3.79 -16.58
C ASN A 127 4.87 5.20 -16.10
N ALA A 128 6.16 5.44 -15.92
CA ALA A 128 6.72 6.72 -15.57
C ALA A 128 7.80 7.11 -16.58
N SER A 129 7.77 8.36 -17.04
CA SER A 129 8.82 8.95 -17.85
C SER A 129 9.52 10.05 -17.06
N SER A 130 10.83 9.90 -16.88
CA SER A 130 11.60 10.81 -16.03
C SER A 130 11.56 12.29 -16.45
N ASN A 131 11.37 12.57 -17.75
CA ASN A 131 11.43 13.93 -18.28
C ASN A 131 10.05 14.55 -18.52
N PHE A 132 8.99 13.74 -18.56
CA PHE A 132 7.66 14.17 -18.98
C PHE A 132 6.68 14.07 -17.82
N GLY A 133 6.26 12.86 -17.50
CA GLY A 133 5.24 12.63 -16.50
C GLY A 133 5.06 11.16 -16.21
N PHE A 134 3.83 10.80 -15.87
CA PHE A 134 3.43 9.45 -15.56
C PHE A 134 2.06 9.19 -16.17
N GLY A 135 1.77 7.92 -16.43
CA GLY A 135 0.52 7.52 -17.06
C GLY A 135 0.10 6.13 -16.64
N GLY A 136 -1.20 5.88 -16.78
CA GLY A 136 -1.80 4.59 -16.50
C GLY A 136 -3.03 4.35 -17.35
N TYR A 137 -3.31 3.09 -17.61
CA TYR A 137 -4.47 2.62 -18.36
C TYR A 137 -5.07 1.42 -17.63
N PHE A 138 -6.40 1.36 -17.60
CA PHE A 138 -7.16 0.25 -17.05
C PHE A 138 -8.53 0.14 -17.74
N GLN A 139 -8.73 -0.93 -18.51
CA GLN A 139 -10.03 -1.28 -19.12
C GLN A 139 -10.73 -0.10 -19.84
N GLY A 140 -10.00 0.60 -20.71
CA GLY A 140 -10.49 1.75 -21.47
C GLY A 140 -10.34 3.11 -20.77
N GLU A 141 -10.25 3.14 -19.44
CA GLU A 141 -9.93 4.35 -18.69
C GLU A 141 -8.43 4.61 -18.68
N TRP A 142 -8.05 5.88 -18.64
CA TRP A 142 -6.64 6.25 -18.65
C TRP A 142 -6.39 7.58 -17.95
N PHE A 143 -5.17 7.75 -17.45
CA PHE A 143 -4.67 9.03 -16.99
C PHE A 143 -3.27 9.29 -17.54
N SER A 144 -2.96 10.57 -17.71
CA SER A 144 -1.65 11.05 -18.14
C SER A 144 -1.43 12.42 -17.53
N ALA A 145 -0.41 12.57 -16.69
CA ALA A 145 -0.17 13.81 -15.97
C ALA A 145 1.32 14.13 -15.83
N SER A 146 1.62 15.42 -15.79
CA SER A 146 2.96 15.93 -15.50
C SER A 146 3.32 15.69 -14.05
N TRP A 147 4.62 15.58 -13.79
CA TRP A 147 5.11 15.51 -12.42
C TRP A 147 4.69 16.74 -11.61
N PRO A 148 4.14 16.57 -10.39
CA PRO A 148 3.84 17.71 -9.52
C PRO A 148 5.11 18.50 -9.21
N TYR A 149 5.04 19.83 -9.18
CA TYR A 149 6.19 20.69 -8.88
C TYR A 149 6.85 20.33 -7.53
N ASP A 150 6.02 19.96 -6.55
CA ASP A 150 6.40 19.58 -5.19
C ASP A 150 7.09 18.22 -5.10
N ILE A 151 7.10 17.42 -6.18
CA ILE A 151 7.82 16.14 -6.20
C ILE A 151 9.32 16.32 -5.97
N ASN A 152 9.84 17.52 -6.27
CA ASN A 152 11.24 17.87 -6.03
C ASN A 152 11.60 17.89 -4.54
N LEU A 153 10.61 18.06 -3.65
CA LEU A 153 10.81 18.01 -2.19
C LEU A 153 11.20 16.60 -1.71
N PHE A 154 10.95 15.56 -2.52
CA PHE A 154 11.26 14.17 -2.22
C PHE A 154 12.59 13.69 -2.84
N LYS A 155 13.39 14.60 -3.41
CA LYS A 155 14.71 14.29 -3.98
C LYS A 155 15.76 14.06 -2.89
N SER A 156 15.68 12.95 -2.16
CA SER A 156 16.84 12.43 -1.42
C SER A 156 17.57 11.41 -2.30
N ASN A 157 18.68 11.80 -2.93
CA ASN A 157 19.55 10.99 -3.82
C ASN A 157 18.96 10.57 -5.19
N LYS A 158 19.80 10.57 -6.24
CA LYS A 158 19.42 10.29 -7.65
C LYS A 158 18.84 8.90 -7.93
N ILE A 159 19.17 7.88 -7.14
CA ILE A 159 18.70 6.48 -7.35
C ILE A 159 17.29 6.31 -6.77
N VAL A 160 17.04 6.93 -5.62
CA VAL A 160 15.79 6.83 -4.86
C VAL A 160 14.64 7.56 -5.57
N SER A 161 14.95 8.62 -6.34
CA SER A 161 13.95 9.30 -7.18
C SER A 161 13.42 8.41 -8.30
N MET A 162 14.21 7.49 -8.85
CA MET A 162 13.75 6.58 -9.92
C MET A 162 12.72 5.60 -9.38
N THR A 163 13.05 4.92 -8.27
CA THR A 163 12.15 3.99 -7.59
C THR A 163 10.85 4.68 -7.16
N PHE A 164 10.93 5.89 -6.61
CA PHE A 164 9.74 6.67 -6.27
C PHE A 164 8.88 6.94 -7.51
N ARG A 165 9.50 7.39 -8.61
CA ARG A 165 8.80 7.72 -9.86
C ARG A 165 8.10 6.53 -10.48
N GLU A 166 8.72 5.36 -10.47
CA GLU A 166 8.10 4.15 -10.99
C GLU A 166 7.01 3.58 -10.07
N LEU A 167 7.17 3.71 -8.75
CA LEU A 167 6.14 3.31 -7.79
C LEU A 167 4.92 4.26 -7.83
N TYR A 168 5.14 5.54 -8.09
CA TYR A 168 4.10 6.58 -8.08
C TYR A 168 2.86 6.24 -8.94
N PRO A 169 2.97 5.92 -10.25
CA PRO A 169 1.80 5.59 -11.07
C PRO A 169 1.08 4.32 -10.63
N ILE A 170 1.78 3.36 -10.00
CA ILE A 170 1.13 2.18 -9.39
C ILE A 170 0.23 2.61 -8.24
N VAL A 171 0.71 3.52 -7.38
CA VAL A 171 -0.09 4.06 -6.27
C VAL A 171 -1.25 4.91 -6.79
N VAL A 172 -1.03 5.77 -7.79
CA VAL A 172 -2.10 6.54 -8.44
C VAL A 172 -3.18 5.61 -8.99
N ALA A 173 -2.79 4.60 -9.76
CA ALA A 173 -3.73 3.61 -10.29
C ALA A 173 -4.51 2.91 -9.17
N SER A 174 -3.85 2.59 -8.05
CA SER A 174 -4.51 1.96 -6.90
C SER A 174 -5.54 2.88 -6.24
N VAL A 175 -5.27 4.18 -6.16
CA VAL A 175 -6.20 5.16 -5.56
C VAL A 175 -7.40 5.39 -6.47
N ILE A 176 -7.19 5.45 -7.79
CA ILE A 176 -8.25 5.68 -8.77
C ILE A 176 -9.13 4.42 -8.95
N TRP A 177 -8.50 3.26 -9.13
CA TRP A 177 -9.19 2.03 -9.58
C TRP A 177 -9.22 0.91 -8.55
N GLY A 178 -8.60 1.09 -7.38
CA GLY A 178 -8.46 0.02 -6.39
C GLY A 178 -9.78 -0.60 -5.93
N ASN A 179 -10.87 0.17 -5.93
CA ASN A 179 -12.22 -0.33 -5.64
C ASN A 179 -12.70 -1.42 -6.60
N ARG A 180 -12.19 -1.43 -7.85
CA ARG A 180 -12.47 -2.45 -8.88
C ARG A 180 -11.56 -3.67 -8.78
N TRP A 181 -10.59 -3.67 -7.87
CA TRP A 181 -9.63 -4.77 -7.69
C TRP A 181 -10.01 -5.72 -6.55
N LYS A 182 -11.21 -5.58 -5.99
CA LYS A 182 -11.66 -6.34 -4.83
C LYS A 182 -11.47 -7.85 -5.02
N GLY A 183 -10.74 -8.47 -4.09
CA GLY A 183 -10.44 -9.90 -4.07
C GLY A 183 -9.34 -10.36 -5.02
N LEU A 184 -8.76 -9.45 -5.82
CA LEU A 184 -7.70 -9.78 -6.78
C LEU A 184 -6.32 -9.79 -6.11
N LYS A 185 -5.45 -10.64 -6.66
CA LYS A 185 -4.01 -10.62 -6.44
C LYS A 185 -3.36 -10.23 -7.76
N ILE A 186 -2.87 -9.00 -7.85
CA ILE A 186 -2.38 -8.42 -9.10
C ILE A 186 -0.86 -8.49 -9.15
N LEU A 187 -0.32 -9.08 -10.21
CA LEU A 187 1.12 -9.17 -10.47
C LEU A 187 1.54 -8.13 -11.50
N PHE A 188 2.24 -7.10 -11.03
CA PHE A 188 2.85 -6.08 -11.89
C PHE A 188 4.18 -6.58 -12.47
N ASN A 189 4.40 -6.31 -13.76
CA ASN A 189 5.71 -6.47 -14.39
C ASN A 189 6.46 -5.14 -14.27
N CYS A 190 7.57 -5.13 -13.54
CA CYS A 190 8.41 -3.94 -13.36
C CYS A 190 9.80 -4.20 -13.94
N ASP A 191 10.42 -3.17 -14.50
CA ASP A 191 11.80 -3.20 -15.03
C ASP A 191 12.83 -2.66 -14.03
N ASN A 192 12.41 -2.32 -12.81
CA ASN A 192 13.28 -1.91 -11.72
C ASN A 192 13.17 -2.85 -10.52
N MET A 193 14.30 -3.49 -10.23
CA MET A 193 14.42 -4.43 -9.11
C MET A 193 14.13 -3.79 -7.75
N ALA A 194 14.38 -2.49 -7.57
CA ALA A 194 14.07 -1.79 -6.32
C ALA A 194 12.55 -1.68 -6.10
N VAL A 195 11.78 -1.37 -7.14
CA VAL A 195 10.31 -1.36 -7.08
C VAL A 195 9.78 -2.76 -6.79
N VAL A 196 10.33 -3.77 -7.47
CA VAL A 196 9.96 -5.18 -7.23
C VAL A 196 10.13 -5.55 -5.76
N ASN A 197 11.31 -5.23 -5.21
CA ASN A 197 11.64 -5.51 -3.82
C ASN A 197 10.75 -4.76 -2.83
N ILE A 198 10.42 -3.49 -3.09
CA ILE A 198 9.58 -2.68 -2.20
C ILE A 198 8.14 -3.20 -2.18
N LEU A 199 7.56 -3.49 -3.34
CA LEU A 199 6.20 -4.01 -3.46
C LEU A 199 6.06 -5.37 -2.76
N ASN A 200 6.98 -6.30 -3.05
CA ASN A 200 6.93 -7.64 -2.46
C ASN A 200 7.23 -7.65 -0.95
N LYS A 201 8.08 -6.74 -0.45
CA LYS A 201 8.32 -6.57 0.99
C LYS A 201 7.21 -5.79 1.70
N GLY A 202 6.42 -5.01 0.96
CA GLY A 202 5.40 -4.10 1.51
C GLY A 202 5.96 -2.85 2.20
N ARG A 203 7.27 -2.59 2.12
CA ARG A 203 7.92 -1.45 2.81
C ARG A 203 9.17 -0.96 2.09
N SER A 204 9.53 0.29 2.32
CA SER A 204 10.78 0.91 1.86
C SER A 204 11.57 1.51 3.02
N SER A 205 12.90 1.48 2.92
CA SER A 205 13.80 2.22 3.81
C SER A 205 13.91 3.70 3.43
N ASP A 206 13.53 4.05 2.19
CA ASP A 206 13.46 5.44 1.74
C ASP A 206 12.18 6.12 2.25
N PRO A 207 12.27 7.26 2.96
CA PRO A 207 11.11 7.96 3.49
C PRO A 207 10.05 8.31 2.44
N ALA A 208 10.44 8.73 1.23
CA ALA A 208 9.49 9.15 0.20
C ALA A 208 8.66 7.97 -0.33
N SER A 209 9.35 6.89 -0.71
CA SER A 209 8.71 5.65 -1.16
C SER A 209 7.94 4.97 -0.03
N SER A 210 8.38 5.12 1.22
CA SER A 210 7.67 4.60 2.40
C SER A 210 6.31 5.29 2.59
N LYS A 211 6.19 6.58 2.26
CA LYS A 211 4.89 7.28 2.21
C LYS A 211 3.98 6.71 1.11
N LEU A 212 4.51 6.46 -0.09
CA LEU A 212 3.75 5.80 -1.17
C LEU A 212 3.28 4.40 -0.77
N MET A 213 4.13 3.61 -0.11
CA MET A 213 3.77 2.28 0.37
C MET A 213 2.70 2.31 1.46
N ARG A 214 2.67 3.34 2.32
CA ARG A 214 1.57 3.51 3.29
C ARG A 214 0.24 3.77 2.59
N THR A 215 0.20 4.68 1.61
CA THR A 215 -1.00 4.90 0.80
C THR A 215 -1.44 3.63 0.08
N LEU A 216 -0.49 2.92 -0.55
CA LEU A 216 -0.78 1.68 -1.27
C LEU A 216 -1.34 0.61 -0.34
N ALA A 217 -0.71 0.37 0.81
CA ALA A 217 -1.16 -0.61 1.79
C ALA A 217 -2.52 -0.24 2.38
N PHE A 218 -2.76 1.04 2.64
CA PHE A 218 -4.05 1.54 3.12
C PHE A 218 -5.17 1.29 2.09
N THR A 219 -4.91 1.68 0.84
CA THR A 219 -5.84 1.50 -0.28
C THR A 219 -6.12 0.02 -0.57
N ALA A 220 -5.08 -0.82 -0.52
CA ALA A 220 -5.17 -2.27 -0.68
C ALA A 220 -6.02 -2.91 0.40
N ALA A 221 -5.85 -2.50 1.66
CA ALA A 221 -6.69 -2.99 2.74
C ALA A 221 -8.15 -2.57 2.53
N GLN A 222 -8.43 -1.27 2.35
CA GLN A 222 -9.78 -0.74 2.21
C GLN A 222 -10.56 -1.41 1.07
N ASN A 223 -9.89 -1.66 -0.05
CA ASN A 223 -10.52 -2.25 -1.23
C ASN A 223 -10.30 -3.77 -1.35
N SER A 224 -9.67 -4.41 -0.35
CA SER A 224 -9.44 -5.86 -0.28
C SER A 224 -8.73 -6.46 -1.50
N PHE A 225 -7.65 -5.84 -1.97
CA PHE A 225 -6.80 -6.39 -3.03
C PHE A 225 -5.37 -6.61 -2.53
N MET A 226 -4.57 -7.36 -3.30
CA MET A 226 -3.15 -7.55 -3.05
C MET A 226 -2.33 -7.23 -4.29
N ILE A 227 -1.17 -6.64 -4.08
CA ILE A 227 -0.22 -6.33 -5.14
C ILE A 227 1.06 -7.14 -4.92
N TYR A 228 1.53 -7.71 -6.01
CA TYR A 228 2.80 -8.39 -6.15
C TYR A 228 3.52 -7.84 -7.37
N SER A 229 4.81 -8.09 -7.47
CA SER A 229 5.59 -7.70 -8.63
C SER A 229 6.65 -8.72 -8.98
N ARG A 230 7.01 -8.75 -10.27
CA ARG A 230 8.16 -9.49 -10.78
C ARG A 230 8.99 -8.62 -11.70
N PHE A 231 10.28 -8.90 -11.72
CA PHE A 231 11.20 -8.23 -12.63
C PHE A 231 11.02 -8.78 -14.05
N VAL A 232 10.82 -7.90 -15.03
CA VAL A 232 10.79 -8.22 -16.45
C VAL A 232 11.67 -7.21 -17.19
N PRO A 233 12.77 -7.63 -17.82
CA PRO A 233 13.63 -6.73 -18.58
C PRO A 233 12.87 -6.11 -19.76
N GLY A 234 12.88 -4.79 -19.87
CA GLY A 234 12.42 -4.09 -21.08
C GLY A 234 10.95 -4.36 -21.44
N ASN A 235 10.06 -4.43 -20.45
CA ASN A 235 8.63 -4.65 -20.69
C ASN A 235 8.08 -3.56 -21.64
N SER A 236 7.79 -3.93 -22.89
CA SER A 236 7.26 -3.01 -23.91
C SER A 236 5.78 -2.73 -23.66
N ASN A 237 5.50 -1.87 -22.70
CA ASN A 237 4.16 -1.38 -22.43
C ASN A 237 3.89 -0.12 -23.27
N VAL A 238 3.60 -0.31 -24.56
CA VAL A 238 3.41 0.77 -25.53
C VAL A 238 2.33 1.76 -25.08
N ILE A 239 1.25 1.26 -24.47
CA ILE A 239 0.12 2.06 -23.98
C ILE A 239 0.60 3.02 -22.89
N ALA A 240 1.13 2.49 -21.78
CA ALA A 240 1.53 3.35 -20.66
C ALA A 240 2.79 4.19 -20.98
N ASP A 241 3.71 3.71 -21.83
CA ASP A 241 4.84 4.50 -22.32
C ASP A 241 4.35 5.75 -23.08
N ALA A 242 3.41 5.58 -24.02
CA ALA A 242 2.83 6.69 -24.76
C ALA A 242 2.12 7.68 -23.83
N LEU A 243 1.34 7.20 -22.86
CA LEU A 243 0.69 8.05 -21.85
C LEU A 243 1.70 8.83 -21.01
N SER A 244 2.73 8.17 -20.47
CA SER A 244 3.75 8.83 -19.63
C SER A 244 4.57 9.92 -20.35
N ARG A 245 4.52 9.95 -21.69
CA ARG A 245 5.22 10.89 -22.58
C ARG A 245 4.28 11.87 -23.29
N PHE A 246 2.99 11.89 -22.96
CA PHE A 246 1.96 12.72 -23.61
C PHE A 246 1.79 12.47 -25.11
N GLN A 247 2.08 11.26 -25.58
CA GLN A 247 1.97 10.88 -26.99
C GLN A 247 0.55 10.35 -27.31
N LEU A 248 -0.48 11.19 -27.16
CA LEU A 248 -1.88 10.78 -27.25
C LEU A 248 -2.24 10.11 -28.59
N GLN A 249 -1.69 10.57 -29.72
CA GLN A 249 -1.91 9.90 -31.01
C GLN A 249 -1.38 8.47 -31.04
N ARG A 250 -0.19 8.23 -30.45
CA ARG A 250 0.40 6.88 -30.36
C ARG A 250 -0.41 6.01 -29.39
N PHE A 251 -0.88 6.60 -28.30
CA PHE A 251 -1.76 5.94 -27.34
C PHE A 251 -3.08 5.48 -27.98
N HIS A 252 -3.83 6.37 -28.65
CA HIS A 252 -5.10 6.01 -29.28
C HIS A 252 -4.95 5.00 -30.43
N ARG A 253 -3.80 4.96 -31.11
CA ARG A 253 -3.51 3.87 -32.07
C ARG A 253 -3.28 2.53 -31.38
N ALA A 254 -2.67 2.51 -30.20
CA ALA A 254 -2.39 1.31 -29.43
C ALA A 254 -3.60 0.81 -28.61
N ALA A 255 -4.50 1.71 -28.22
CA ALA A 255 -5.73 1.43 -27.48
C ALA A 255 -6.91 2.23 -28.09
N PRO A 256 -7.41 1.84 -29.28
CA PRO A 256 -8.51 2.54 -29.95
C PRO A 256 -9.82 2.53 -29.16
N GLN A 257 -9.99 1.56 -28.24
CA GLN A 257 -11.11 1.44 -27.33
C GLN A 257 -11.03 2.35 -26.10
N ALA A 258 -9.95 3.13 -25.95
CA ALA A 258 -9.81 4.06 -24.83
C ALA A 258 -10.89 5.16 -24.87
N GLN A 259 -11.34 5.57 -23.69
CA GLN A 259 -12.26 6.70 -23.54
C GLN A 259 -11.65 7.99 -24.13
N GLU A 260 -12.49 8.91 -24.61
CA GLU A 260 -12.02 10.18 -25.18
C GLU A 260 -11.39 11.09 -24.11
N GLN A 261 -11.92 11.06 -22.90
CA GLN A 261 -11.47 11.89 -21.79
C GLN A 261 -10.62 11.07 -20.80
N SER A 262 -9.60 11.72 -20.25
CA SER A 262 -8.79 11.13 -19.20
C SER A 262 -9.46 11.22 -17.83
N VAL A 263 -9.13 10.27 -16.97
CA VAL A 263 -9.47 10.31 -15.56
C VAL A 263 -8.63 11.39 -14.89
N VAL A 264 -9.29 12.20 -14.05
CA VAL A 264 -8.64 13.23 -13.24
C VAL A 264 -7.73 12.57 -12.20
N VAL A 265 -6.44 12.88 -12.26
CA VAL A 265 -5.48 12.39 -11.26
C VAL A 265 -5.72 13.10 -9.93
N PRO A 266 -5.89 12.36 -8.81
CA PRO A 266 -6.03 12.97 -7.49
C PRO A 266 -4.83 13.85 -7.14
N HIS A 267 -5.07 14.87 -6.32
CA HIS A 267 -4.01 15.75 -5.84
C HIS A 267 -2.92 14.96 -5.11
N MET A 268 -1.67 15.42 -5.17
CA MET A 268 -0.52 14.72 -4.60
C MET A 268 -0.68 14.42 -3.10
N SER A 269 -1.39 15.26 -2.36
CA SER A 269 -1.71 15.05 -0.94
C SER A 269 -2.56 13.81 -0.65
N SER A 270 -3.35 13.36 -1.63
CA SER A 270 -4.13 12.12 -1.53
C SER A 270 -3.32 10.88 -1.93
N ILE A 271 -2.22 11.06 -2.68
CA ILE A 271 -1.36 9.98 -3.16
C ILE A 271 -0.20 9.73 -2.20
N VAL A 272 0.43 10.79 -1.69
CA VAL A 272 1.54 10.70 -0.76
C VAL A 272 1.00 10.76 0.65
N TRP A 273 1.25 9.73 1.45
CA TRP A 273 0.79 9.65 2.84
C TRP A 273 1.11 10.93 3.62
N GLN A 274 0.05 11.55 4.13
CA GLN A 274 0.10 12.70 5.02
C GLN A 274 -0.40 12.31 6.41
N ASN A 275 0.24 12.92 7.41
CA ASN A 275 -0.08 12.81 8.82
C ASN A 275 -0.72 14.08 9.32
#